data_AF-A0A8J4X043-F1
#
_entry.id   AF-A0A8J4X043-F1
#
_cell.length_a   1.000
_cell.length_b   1.000
_cell.length_c   1.000
_cell.angle_alpha   90.00
_cell.angle_beta   90.00
_cell.angle_gamma   90.00
#
_symmetry.space_group_name_H-M   'P 1'
#
loop_
_entity.id
_entity.type
_entity.pdbx_description
1 polymer ?
#
loop_
_entity_poly.entity_id
_entity_poly.type
_entity_poly.pdbx_seq_one_letter_code
_entity_poly.pdbx_strand_id
1 'polypeptide(L)'
;SVQKSWFRKKVYEWDPYFKFPNRIIVTVVLSFLSLYMMMLLEQVLSSYYIDKLWDNISNYIYNSTLDLSKFIEHLDYAKYTWYMSSACAAFSSVIHISHVFVYYRKHIKSMWAGEKKYLPRKYKPSPTVSLGGLLKYPGYQIAFTLWGYLIVHLTMFVGGLVFVYMVVHPIRTNGFLYWLNDVIIVLANFFVLLAIMGLQRMLIHMFFLQDKNSPLDKDKPIALNNRKVFHNVNYFLFFFNVILGLMSCMMRLMKSTAVGLMLLSRIERAIMPQGFENLDKSYCTWLGMIVADHHHSNPVLLCFCHLLHEHTLRKVQTGEGTFLHS
;
A
#
# COMPACT_ATOMS: atom_id res chain seq x y z
N SER A 1 0.40 -34.42 1.66
CA SER A 1 0.71 -32.98 1.78
C SER A 1 -0.54 -32.26 2.24
N VAL A 2 -0.56 -31.65 3.44
CA VAL A 2 -1.78 -31.02 3.98
C VAL A 2 -2.14 -29.80 3.14
N GLN A 3 -3.37 -29.78 2.61
CA GLN A 3 -3.91 -28.69 1.78
C GLN A 3 -4.03 -27.41 2.61
N LYS A 4 -3.04 -26.53 2.50
CA LYS A 4 -3.01 -25.24 3.23
C LYS A 4 -4.20 -24.36 2.80
N SER A 5 -4.91 -23.77 3.76
CA SER A 5 -6.00 -22.80 3.49
C SER A 5 -5.49 -21.57 2.73
N TRP A 6 -6.37 -20.85 2.05
CA TRP A 6 -6.03 -19.62 1.31
C TRP A 6 -5.31 -18.59 2.19
N PHE A 7 -5.78 -18.40 3.43
CA PHE A 7 -5.16 -17.50 4.40
C PHE A 7 -3.75 -17.96 4.77
N ARG A 8 -3.56 -19.27 4.98
CA ARG A 8 -2.25 -19.85 5.31
C ARG A 8 -1.27 -19.83 4.13
N LYS A 9 -1.76 -19.86 2.88
CA LYS A 9 -0.95 -19.73 1.66
C LYS A 9 -0.57 -18.29 1.34
N LYS A 10 -1.45 -17.33 1.60
CA LYS A 10 -1.34 -15.96 1.06
C LYS A 10 -1.02 -14.89 2.10
N VAL A 11 -1.42 -15.10 3.36
CA VAL A 11 -1.31 -14.08 4.43
C VAL A 11 -0.24 -14.44 5.44
N TYR A 12 -0.29 -15.62 6.06
CA TYR A 12 0.70 -16.02 7.06
C TYR A 12 0.89 -17.53 7.12
N GLU A 13 2.09 -17.97 6.74
CA GLU A 13 2.52 -19.35 6.94
C GLU A 13 3.15 -19.47 8.32
N TRP A 14 2.48 -20.16 9.25
CA TRP A 14 3.02 -20.48 10.57
C TRP A 14 4.29 -21.32 10.46
N ASP A 15 5.35 -20.85 11.11
CA ASP A 15 6.63 -21.57 11.24
C ASP A 15 6.93 -21.57 12.74
N PRO A 16 6.87 -22.74 13.40
CA PRO A 16 7.04 -22.85 14.84
C PRO A 16 8.48 -22.56 15.29
N TYR A 17 9.48 -22.64 14.40
CA TYR A 17 10.88 -22.45 14.74
C TYR A 17 11.36 -21.00 14.57
N PHE A 18 10.55 -20.14 13.97
CA PHE A 18 10.89 -18.73 13.78
C PHE A 18 10.38 -17.88 14.93
N LYS A 19 11.29 -17.18 15.60
CA LYS A 19 11.00 -16.21 16.66
C LYS A 19 11.25 -14.79 16.17
N PHE A 20 10.32 -13.88 16.45
CA PHE A 20 10.51 -12.45 16.17
C PHE A 20 11.43 -11.82 17.22
N PRO A 21 12.27 -10.84 16.85
CA PRO A 21 12.99 -10.05 17.84
C PRO A 21 12.02 -9.26 18.72
N ASN A 22 12.33 -9.18 20.02
CA ASN A 22 11.52 -8.43 20.99
C ASN A 22 11.26 -6.99 20.54
N ARG A 23 12.25 -6.35 19.91
CA ARG A 23 12.10 -4.99 19.35
C ARG A 23 10.93 -4.86 18.38
N ILE A 24 10.76 -5.83 17.46
CA ILE A 24 9.67 -5.79 16.46
C ILE A 24 8.32 -5.96 17.15
N ILE A 25 8.23 -6.90 18.10
CA ILE A 25 7.01 -7.16 18.87
C ILE A 25 6.61 -5.90 19.65
N VAL A 26 7.54 -5.30 20.40
CA VAL A 26 7.32 -4.08 21.17
C VAL A 26 6.91 -2.92 20.26
N THR A 27 7.58 -2.76 19.11
CA THR A 27 7.24 -1.69 18.15
C THR A 27 5.80 -1.83 17.64
N VAL A 28 5.37 -3.04 17.30
CA VAL A 28 4.01 -3.29 16.81
C VAL A 28 2.97 -3.05 17.90
N VAL A 29 3.21 -3.53 19.13
CA VAL A 29 2.32 -3.30 20.27
C VAL A 29 2.20 -1.80 20.56
N LEU A 30 3.32 -1.07 20.58
CA LEU A 30 3.32 0.38 20.75
C LEU A 30 2.63 1.11 19.59
N SER A 31 2.73 0.61 18.36
CA SER A 31 2.03 1.17 17.20
C SER A 31 0.51 1.01 17.31
N PHE A 32 0.03 -0.12 17.84
CA PHE A 32 -1.40 -0.30 18.14
C PHE A 32 -1.87 0.61 19.27
N LEU A 33 -1.10 0.71 20.34
CA LEU A 33 -1.41 1.60 21.46
C LEU A 33 -1.44 3.07 21.01
N SER A 34 -0.45 3.50 20.23
CA SER A 34 -0.38 4.88 19.73
C SER A 34 -1.53 5.20 18.79
N LEU A 35 -1.90 4.27 17.89
CA LEU A 35 -3.05 4.42 17.02
C LEU A 35 -4.34 4.57 17.82
N TYR A 36 -4.52 3.74 18.86
CA TYR A 36 -5.68 3.81 19.75
C TYR A 36 -5.78 5.17 20.46
N MET A 37 -4.68 5.65 21.04
CA MET A 37 -4.65 6.95 21.72
C MET A 37 -4.91 8.11 20.75
N MET A 38 -4.38 8.05 19.53
CA MET A 38 -4.62 9.07 18.51
C MET A 38 -6.07 9.10 18.05
N MET A 39 -6.66 7.92 17.81
CA MET A 39 -8.07 7.80 17.43
C MET A 39 -8.97 8.33 18.55
N LEU A 40 -8.74 7.95 19.81
CA LEU A 40 -9.50 8.48 20.94
C LEU A 40 -9.42 10.01 21.03
N LEU A 41 -8.21 10.57 20.91
CA LEU A 41 -8.00 12.01 20.96
C LEU A 41 -8.78 12.72 19.86
N GLU A 42 -8.68 12.23 18.62
CA GLU A 42 -9.43 12.78 17.48
C GLU A 42 -10.94 12.70 17.72
N GLN A 43 -11.45 11.57 18.20
CA GLN A 43 -12.88 11.38 18.44
C GLN A 43 -13.40 12.34 19.52
N VAL A 44 -12.69 12.49 20.64
CA VAL A 44 -13.06 13.43 21.72
C VAL A 44 -13.01 14.88 21.25
N LEU A 45 -11.96 15.27 20.52
CA LEU A 45 -11.85 16.62 19.98
C LEU A 45 -12.97 16.89 18.96
N SER A 46 -13.19 15.95 18.04
CA SER A 46 -14.21 16.10 16.99
C SER A 46 -15.61 16.20 17.57
N SER A 47 -15.97 15.39 18.57
CA SER A 47 -17.29 15.50 19.22
C SER A 47 -17.45 16.85 19.90
N TYR A 48 -16.45 17.30 20.67
CA TYR A 48 -16.50 18.60 21.35
C TYR A 48 -16.68 19.77 20.37
N TYR A 49 -15.94 19.80 19.27
CA TYR A 49 -16.05 20.87 18.27
C TYR A 49 -17.36 20.79 17.47
N ILE A 50 -17.83 19.59 17.12
CA ILE A 50 -19.10 19.41 16.41
C ILE A 50 -20.28 19.86 17.29
N ASP A 51 -20.30 19.48 18.57
CA ASP A 51 -21.37 19.86 19.50
C ASP A 51 -21.38 21.39 19.70
N LYS A 52 -20.20 22.00 19.90
CA LYS A 52 -20.09 23.47 20.00
C LYS A 52 -20.54 24.20 18.74
N LEU A 53 -20.22 23.66 17.55
CA LEU A 53 -20.70 24.20 16.28
C LEU A 53 -22.24 24.08 16.19
N TRP A 54 -22.78 22.93 16.59
CA TRP A 54 -24.21 22.67 16.58
C TRP A 54 -24.99 23.63 17.48
N ASP A 55 -24.50 23.88 18.69
CA ASP A 55 -25.12 24.82 19.64
C ASP A 55 -25.14 26.25 19.07
N ASN A 56 -24.03 26.69 18.48
CA ASN A 56 -23.94 28.02 17.86
C ASN A 56 -24.92 28.18 16.70
N ILE A 57 -25.06 27.15 15.85
CA ILE A 57 -25.98 27.16 14.72
C ILE A 57 -27.43 27.11 15.20
N SER A 58 -27.74 26.28 16.19
CA SER A 58 -29.08 26.19 16.79
C SER A 58 -29.54 27.53 17.36
N ASN A 59 -28.66 28.23 18.08
CA ASN A 59 -28.94 29.58 18.60
C ASN A 59 -29.16 30.61 17.48
N TYR A 60 -28.43 30.48 16.36
CA TYR A 60 -28.61 31.37 15.22
C TYR A 60 -29.94 31.11 14.49
N ILE A 61 -30.35 29.84 14.33
CA ILE A 61 -31.63 29.46 13.73
C ILE A 61 -32.80 30.04 14.51
N TYR A 62 -32.78 29.94 15.84
CA TYR A 62 -33.86 30.48 16.67
C TYR A 62 -34.04 32.00 16.49
N ASN A 63 -32.96 32.71 16.19
CA ASN A 63 -32.95 34.17 16.03
C ASN A 63 -33.17 34.65 14.59
N SER A 64 -33.16 33.75 13.59
CA SER A 64 -33.24 34.12 12.17
C SER A 64 -34.45 33.50 11.48
N THR A 65 -35.13 34.28 10.63
CA THR A 65 -36.31 33.85 9.84
C THR A 65 -35.94 33.12 8.54
N LEU A 66 -34.66 32.84 8.32
CA LEU A 66 -34.17 32.20 7.10
C LEU A 66 -34.32 30.67 7.19
N ASP A 67 -34.71 30.06 6.07
CA ASP A 67 -34.84 28.60 5.92
C ASP A 67 -33.44 27.93 5.91
N LEU A 68 -32.87 27.76 7.10
CA LEU A 68 -31.53 27.18 7.33
C LEU A 68 -31.55 25.63 7.30
N SER A 69 -32.70 25.02 7.00
CA SER A 69 -32.90 23.56 6.99
C SER A 69 -31.91 22.82 6.07
N LYS A 70 -31.61 23.39 4.90
CA LYS A 70 -30.64 22.83 3.94
C LYS A 70 -29.21 22.85 4.47
N PHE A 71 -28.82 23.90 5.21
CA PHE A 71 -27.47 24.00 5.77
C PHE A 71 -27.24 22.96 6.86
N ILE A 72 -28.26 22.68 7.68
CA ILE A 72 -28.22 21.62 8.69
C ILE A 72 -27.99 20.25 8.02
N GLU A 73 -28.69 19.97 6.93
CA GLU A 73 -28.52 18.71 6.19
C GLU A 73 -27.07 18.53 5.67
N HIS A 74 -26.46 19.61 5.16
CA HIS A 74 -25.06 19.57 4.71
C HIS A 74 -24.05 19.36 5.85
N LEU A 75 -24.33 19.88 7.04
CA LEU A 75 -23.51 19.64 8.22
C LEU A 75 -23.63 18.21 8.73
N ASP A 76 -24.83 17.64 8.69
CA ASP A 76 -25.05 16.22 9.01
C ASP A 76 -24.25 15.32 8.07
N TYR A 77 -24.27 15.61 6.75
CA TYR A 77 -23.42 14.90 5.79
C TYR A 77 -21.94 14.97 6.13
N ALA A 78 -21.43 16.14 6.53
CA ALA A 78 -20.04 16.29 6.95
C ALA A 78 -19.74 15.50 8.23
N LYS A 79 -20.63 15.55 9.22
CA LYS A 79 -20.50 14.81 10.49
C LYS A 79 -20.44 13.31 10.27
N TYR A 80 -21.40 12.73 9.54
CA TYR A 80 -21.42 11.29 9.28
C TYR A 80 -20.22 10.83 8.46
N THR A 81 -19.81 11.63 7.47
CA THR A 81 -18.64 11.33 6.64
C THR A 81 -17.35 11.34 7.46
N TRP A 82 -17.21 12.27 8.42
CA TRP A 82 -16.06 12.35 9.32
C TRP A 82 -15.90 11.09 10.16
N TYR A 83 -16.96 10.62 10.81
CA TYR A 83 -16.91 9.40 11.63
C TYR A 83 -16.71 8.13 10.79
N MET A 84 -17.39 8.02 9.65
CA MET A 84 -17.22 6.85 8.76
C MET A 84 -15.80 6.76 8.20
N SER A 85 -15.24 7.89 7.75
CA SER A 85 -13.87 7.93 7.23
C SER A 85 -12.82 7.61 8.30
N SER A 86 -13.04 8.06 9.54
CA SER A 86 -12.18 7.74 10.69
C SER A 86 -12.17 6.23 10.98
N ALA A 87 -13.35 5.59 10.99
CA ALA A 87 -13.49 4.14 11.16
C ALA A 87 -12.79 3.35 10.03
N CYS A 88 -12.97 3.76 8.77
CA CYS A 88 -12.29 3.12 7.63
C CYS A 88 -10.77 3.30 7.68
N ALA A 89 -10.28 4.49 8.06
CA ALA A 89 -8.86 4.77 8.21
C ALA A 89 -8.24 3.93 9.34
N ALA A 90 -8.92 3.84 10.49
CA ALA A 90 -8.48 3.00 11.61
C ALA A 90 -8.37 1.53 11.20
N PHE A 91 -9.37 1.00 10.50
CA PHE A 91 -9.34 -0.37 9.99
C PHE A 91 -8.17 -0.60 9.03
N SER A 92 -7.91 0.33 8.10
CA SER A 92 -6.76 0.26 7.19
C SER A 92 -5.43 0.26 7.96
N SER A 93 -5.28 1.14 8.94
CA SER A 93 -4.08 1.22 9.79
C SER A 93 -3.85 -0.06 10.58
N VAL A 94 -4.89 -0.67 11.16
CA VAL A 94 -4.79 -1.97 11.85
C VAL A 94 -4.27 -3.05 10.91
N ILE A 95 -4.81 -3.13 9.68
CA ILE A 95 -4.30 -4.06 8.66
C ILE A 95 -2.83 -3.77 8.37
N HIS A 96 -2.43 -2.52 8.21
CA HIS A 96 -1.04 -2.15 7.93
C HIS A 96 -0.10 -2.57 9.06
N ILE A 97 -0.45 -2.30 10.31
CA ILE A 97 0.35 -2.70 11.48
C ILE A 97 0.48 -4.22 11.56
N SER A 98 -0.61 -4.98 11.34
CA SER A 98 -0.54 -6.45 11.32
C SER A 98 0.37 -7.00 10.22
N HIS A 99 0.41 -6.32 9.07
CA HIS A 99 1.26 -6.72 7.95
C HIS A 99 2.77 -6.60 8.23
N VAL A 100 3.19 -5.77 9.20
CA VAL A 100 4.61 -5.63 9.61
C VAL A 100 5.23 -6.99 9.92
N PHE A 101 4.53 -7.85 10.68
CA PHE A 101 5.03 -9.18 11.03
C PHE A 101 5.22 -10.08 9.80
N VAL A 102 4.27 -10.03 8.86
CA VAL A 102 4.31 -10.82 7.63
C VAL A 102 5.52 -10.42 6.79
N TYR A 103 5.73 -9.11 6.61
CA TYR A 103 6.83 -8.58 5.81
C TYR A 103 8.18 -8.80 6.47
N TYR A 104 8.29 -8.56 7.78
CA TYR A 104 9.52 -8.81 8.52
C TYR A 104 10.01 -10.25 8.33
N ARG A 105 9.13 -11.23 8.60
CA ARG A 105 9.43 -12.65 8.45
C ARG A 105 9.83 -13.00 7.01
N LYS A 106 9.09 -12.48 6.03
CA LYS A 106 9.34 -12.77 4.61
C LYS A 106 10.70 -12.20 4.16
N HIS A 107 11.02 -10.97 4.56
CA HIS A 107 12.27 -10.32 4.17
C HIS A 107 13.48 -10.95 4.86
N ILE A 108 13.41 -11.22 6.18
CA ILE A 108 14.56 -11.79 6.90
C ILE A 108 14.88 -13.23 6.44
N LYS A 109 13.84 -14.04 6.16
CA LYS A 109 14.04 -15.40 5.60
C LYS A 109 14.66 -15.37 4.21
N SER A 110 14.21 -14.46 3.36
CA SER A 110 14.82 -14.24 2.04
C SER A 110 16.30 -13.88 2.18
N MET A 111 16.64 -13.03 3.16
CA MET A 111 18.03 -12.65 3.43
C MET A 111 18.86 -13.83 3.94
N TRP A 112 18.34 -14.65 4.85
CA TRP A 112 19.04 -15.87 5.30
C TRP A 112 19.27 -16.88 4.17
N ALA A 113 18.36 -16.98 3.21
CA ALA A 113 18.53 -17.81 2.01
C ALA A 113 19.52 -17.22 0.98
N GLY A 114 20.05 -16.02 1.23
CA GLY A 114 20.90 -15.30 0.27
C GLY A 114 20.15 -14.67 -0.91
N GLU A 115 18.81 -14.75 -0.92
CA GLU A 115 17.98 -14.18 -1.97
C GLU A 115 17.80 -12.67 -1.75
N LYS A 116 18.52 -11.85 -2.52
CA LYS A 116 18.46 -10.38 -2.45
C LYS A 116 17.32 -9.75 -3.27
N LYS A 117 16.22 -10.48 -3.48
CA LYS A 117 15.09 -10.05 -4.34
C LYS A 117 14.44 -8.74 -3.87
N TYR A 118 14.46 -8.47 -2.57
CA TYR A 118 13.82 -7.31 -1.94
C TYR A 118 14.77 -6.13 -1.71
N LEU A 119 16.06 -6.27 -2.03
CA LEU A 119 16.99 -5.15 -1.96
C LEU A 119 16.98 -4.40 -3.29
N PRO A 120 17.00 -3.06 -3.27
CA PRO A 120 17.28 -2.27 -4.46
C PRO A 120 18.56 -2.75 -5.13
N ARG A 121 18.57 -2.84 -6.46
CA ARG A 121 19.73 -3.31 -7.23
C ARG A 121 21.00 -2.49 -6.94
N LYS A 122 20.85 -1.22 -6.57
CA LYS A 122 21.93 -0.28 -6.24
C LYS A 122 22.15 -0.10 -4.73
N TYR A 123 21.47 -0.85 -3.88
CA TYR A 123 21.62 -0.71 -2.43
C TYR A 123 22.95 -1.28 -1.98
N LYS A 124 23.85 -0.39 -1.55
CA LYS A 124 25.09 -0.76 -0.88
C LYS A 124 24.88 -0.62 0.62
N PRO A 125 24.84 -1.73 1.38
CA PRO A 125 24.68 -1.64 2.83
C PRO A 125 25.95 -1.01 3.41
N SER A 126 25.86 0.23 3.89
CA SER A 126 26.91 0.76 4.75
C SER A 126 26.63 0.34 6.20
N PRO A 127 27.67 0.02 7.00
CA PRO A 127 27.48 -0.37 8.39
C PRO A 127 26.76 0.71 9.21
N THR A 128 27.07 1.98 8.94
CA THR A 128 26.47 3.13 9.62
C THR A 128 24.98 3.31 9.31
N VAL A 129 24.58 3.12 8.05
CA VAL A 129 23.17 3.20 7.65
C VAL A 129 22.40 1.99 8.18
N SER A 130 23.01 0.81 8.21
CA SER A 130 22.36 -0.41 8.72
C SER A 130 22.11 -0.33 10.22
N LEU A 131 23.14 0.04 10.99
CA LEU A 131 23.02 0.21 12.45
C LEU A 131 22.14 1.42 12.80
N GLY A 132 22.26 2.52 12.06
CA GLY A 132 21.37 3.67 12.20
C GLY A 132 19.91 3.32 11.90
N GLY A 133 19.66 2.45 10.92
CA GLY A 133 18.33 1.93 10.61
C GLY A 133 17.76 1.09 11.75
N LEU A 134 18.59 0.22 12.35
CA LEU A 134 18.23 -0.60 13.50
C LEU A 134 17.76 0.23 14.70
N LEU A 135 18.45 1.34 14.99
CA LEU A 135 18.15 2.26 16.08
C LEU A 135 16.89 3.10 15.81
N LYS A 136 16.74 3.61 14.58
CA LYS A 136 15.66 4.55 14.22
C LYS A 136 14.33 3.88 13.93
N TYR A 137 14.35 2.61 13.51
CA TYR A 137 13.16 1.93 13.00
C TYR A 137 11.94 1.98 13.95
N PRO A 138 12.05 1.67 15.26
CA PRO A 138 10.87 1.67 16.14
C PRO A 138 10.13 3.02 16.18
N GLY A 139 10.89 4.11 16.32
CA GLY A 139 10.33 5.45 16.35
C GLY A 139 9.73 5.86 15.00
N TYR A 140 10.41 5.53 13.90
CA TYR A 140 9.91 5.80 12.55
C TYR A 140 8.60 5.04 12.30
N GLN A 141 8.54 3.74 12.63
CA GLN A 141 7.33 2.94 12.44
C GLN A 141 6.12 3.53 13.14
N ILE A 142 6.27 3.95 14.41
CA ILE A 142 5.20 4.57 15.17
C ILE A 142 4.79 5.91 14.55
N ALA A 143 5.76 6.77 14.21
CA ALA A 143 5.49 8.08 13.65
C ALA A 143 4.77 8.02 12.29
N PHE A 144 5.21 7.13 11.38
CA PHE A 144 4.58 6.93 10.08
C PHE A 144 3.20 6.28 10.19
N THR A 145 2.97 5.45 11.21
CA THR A 145 1.63 4.91 11.48
C THR A 145 0.66 6.02 11.90
N LEU A 146 1.10 6.94 12.76
CA LEU A 146 0.28 8.08 13.21
C LEU A 146 -0.01 9.08 12.08
N TRP A 147 1.03 9.51 11.36
CA TRP A 147 0.87 10.41 10.21
C TRP A 147 0.10 9.74 9.07
N GLY A 148 0.35 8.45 8.83
CA GLY A 148 -0.35 7.66 7.84
C GLY A 148 -1.84 7.59 8.13
N TYR A 149 -2.22 7.31 9.38
CA TYR A 149 -3.62 7.35 9.81
C TYR A 149 -4.27 8.71 9.54
N LEU A 150 -3.64 9.81 9.96
CA LEU A 150 -4.19 11.16 9.80
C LEU A 150 -4.37 11.54 8.32
N ILE A 151 -3.37 11.26 7.47
CA ILE A 151 -3.44 11.58 6.04
C ILE A 151 -4.47 10.70 5.32
N VAL A 152 -4.52 9.41 5.64
CA VAL A 152 -5.53 8.50 5.06
C VAL A 152 -6.93 8.90 5.51
N HIS A 153 -7.12 9.28 6.77
CA HIS A 153 -8.39 9.78 7.29
C HIS A 153 -8.86 11.03 6.54
N LEU A 154 -8.01 12.06 6.44
CA LEU A 154 -8.34 13.29 5.69
C LEU A 154 -8.63 13.00 4.21
N THR A 155 -7.87 12.11 3.59
CA THR A 155 -8.11 11.68 2.20
C THR A 155 -9.47 10.99 2.05
N MET A 156 -9.77 10.04 2.94
CA MET A 156 -11.04 9.31 2.95
C MET A 156 -12.22 10.24 3.27
N PHE A 157 -12.00 11.26 4.10
CA PHE A 157 -13.01 12.28 4.39
C PHE A 157 -13.35 13.11 3.15
N VAL A 158 -12.34 13.64 2.45
CA VAL A 158 -12.54 14.37 1.19
C VAL A 158 -13.19 13.48 0.13
N GLY A 159 -12.70 12.25 -0.04
CA GLY A 159 -13.30 11.27 -0.95
C GLY A 159 -14.74 10.90 -0.59
N GLY A 160 -15.03 10.79 0.72
CA GLY A 160 -16.37 10.55 1.25
C GLY A 160 -17.32 11.72 0.98
N LEU A 161 -16.86 12.97 1.13
CA LEU A 161 -17.67 14.15 0.80
C LEU A 161 -17.99 14.19 -0.70
N VAL A 162 -16.99 13.94 -1.56
CA VAL A 162 -17.21 13.83 -3.01
C VAL A 162 -18.24 12.74 -3.30
N PHE A 163 -18.17 11.59 -2.64
CA PHE A 163 -19.15 10.51 -2.78
C PHE A 163 -20.56 10.95 -2.32
N VAL A 164 -20.68 11.61 -1.18
CA VAL A 164 -21.98 12.09 -0.68
C VAL A 164 -22.61 13.08 -1.66
N TYR A 165 -21.86 14.04 -2.19
CA TYR A 165 -22.40 15.03 -3.13
C TYR A 165 -22.65 14.48 -4.53
N MET A 166 -21.85 13.51 -4.99
CA MET A 166 -22.02 12.91 -6.33
C MET A 166 -23.08 11.79 -6.36
N VAL A 167 -23.34 11.14 -5.23
CA VAL A 167 -24.21 9.95 -5.16
C VAL A 167 -25.38 10.18 -4.22
N VAL A 168 -25.12 10.42 -2.93
CA VAL A 168 -26.18 10.43 -1.90
C VAL A 168 -27.14 11.62 -2.09
N HIS A 169 -26.59 12.82 -2.27
CA HIS A 169 -27.37 14.04 -2.45
C HIS A 169 -28.32 14.00 -3.66
N PRO A 170 -27.85 13.72 -4.90
CA PRO A 170 -28.73 13.68 -6.07
C PRO A 170 -29.77 12.56 -5.99
N ILE A 171 -29.44 11.41 -5.39
CA ILE A 171 -30.41 10.33 -5.18
C ILE A 171 -31.54 10.78 -4.25
N ARG A 172 -31.24 11.54 -3.20
CA ARG A 172 -32.24 12.04 -2.25
C ARG A 172 -33.11 13.15 -2.84
N THR A 173 -32.54 14.05 -3.64
CA THR A 173 -33.25 15.21 -4.20
C THR A 173 -34.05 14.86 -5.46
N ASN A 174 -33.43 14.13 -6.40
CA ASN A 174 -34.00 13.89 -7.73
C ASN A 174 -34.50 12.44 -7.91
N GLY A 175 -34.16 11.53 -7.01
CA GLY A 175 -34.52 10.11 -7.10
C GLY A 175 -33.47 9.25 -7.82
N PHE A 176 -33.46 7.96 -7.50
CA PHE A 176 -32.44 7.01 -7.98
C PHE A 176 -32.40 6.87 -9.51
N LEU A 177 -33.56 6.83 -10.18
CA LEU A 177 -33.62 6.62 -11.64
C LEU A 177 -33.03 7.80 -12.42
N TYR A 178 -33.25 9.03 -11.97
CA TYR A 178 -32.67 10.23 -12.60
C TYR A 178 -31.15 10.23 -12.45
N TRP A 179 -30.65 10.00 -11.23
CA TRP A 179 -29.22 9.86 -10.98
C TRP A 179 -28.59 8.74 -11.82
N LEU A 180 -29.25 7.58 -11.93
CA LEU A 180 -28.75 6.45 -12.72
C LEU A 180 -28.66 6.81 -14.21
N ASN A 181 -29.65 7.51 -14.76
CA ASN A 181 -29.62 7.97 -16.15
C ASN A 181 -28.46 8.94 -16.40
N ASP A 182 -28.24 9.92 -15.51
CA ASP A 182 -27.11 10.85 -15.61
C ASP A 182 -25.76 10.11 -15.60
N VAL A 183 -25.62 9.13 -14.69
CA VAL A 183 -24.42 8.28 -14.60
C VAL A 183 -24.23 7.45 -15.87
N ILE A 184 -25.31 6.86 -16.42
CA ILE A 184 -25.26 6.08 -17.66
C ILE A 184 -24.81 6.97 -18.83
N ILE A 185 -25.31 8.20 -18.94
CA ILE A 185 -24.93 9.13 -20.01
C ILE A 185 -23.43 9.49 -19.91
N VAL A 186 -22.94 9.81 -18.71
CA VAL A 186 -21.52 10.11 -18.49
C VAL A 186 -20.64 8.90 -18.77
N LEU A 187 -21.01 7.72 -18.27
CA LEU A 187 -20.28 6.47 -18.50
C LEU A 187 -20.32 6.03 -19.96
N ALA A 188 -21.43 6.24 -20.67
CA ALA A 188 -21.55 5.88 -22.09
C ALA A 188 -20.47 6.57 -22.93
N ASN A 189 -20.22 7.87 -22.70
CA ASN A 189 -19.14 8.60 -23.36
C ASN A 189 -17.77 7.99 -23.09
N PHE A 190 -17.51 7.57 -21.85
CA PHE A 190 -16.27 6.88 -21.48
C PHE A 190 -16.16 5.49 -22.14
N PHE A 191 -17.27 4.75 -22.21
CA PHE A 191 -17.31 3.44 -22.86
C PHE A 191 -17.09 3.51 -24.37
N VAL A 192 -17.52 4.58 -25.05
CA VAL A 192 -17.22 4.80 -26.48
C VAL A 192 -15.70 4.90 -26.69
N LEU A 193 -14.97 5.63 -25.84
CA LEU A 193 -13.51 5.72 -25.93
C LEU A 193 -12.84 4.36 -25.69
N LEU A 194 -13.32 3.59 -24.71
CA LEU A 194 -12.82 2.23 -24.45
C LEU A 194 -13.12 1.27 -25.60
N ALA A 195 -14.30 1.40 -26.23
CA ALA A 195 -14.68 0.59 -27.39
C ALA A 195 -13.77 0.88 -28.58
N ILE A 196 -13.41 2.15 -28.83
CA ILE A 196 -12.42 2.53 -29.85
C ILE A 196 -11.07 1.88 -29.55
N MET A 197 -10.57 1.94 -28.30
CA MET A 197 -9.32 1.26 -27.91
C MET A 197 -9.39 -0.27 -28.14
N GLY A 198 -10.51 -0.89 -27.78
CA GLY A 198 -10.74 -2.32 -27.98
C GLY A 198 -10.78 -2.70 -29.46
N LEU A 199 -11.49 -1.91 -30.27
CA LEU A 199 -11.59 -2.07 -31.71
C LEU A 199 -10.22 -1.94 -32.38
N GLN A 200 -9.41 -0.94 -32.00
CA GLN A 200 -8.04 -0.79 -32.49
C GLN A 200 -7.20 -2.04 -32.21
N ARG A 201 -7.26 -2.57 -30.98
CA ARG A 201 -6.55 -3.80 -30.61
C ARG A 201 -7.02 -5.00 -31.44
N MET A 202 -8.32 -5.10 -31.66
CA MET A 202 -8.92 -6.16 -32.47
C MET A 202 -8.47 -6.09 -33.94
N LEU A 203 -8.49 -4.90 -34.54
CA LEU A 203 -8.03 -4.67 -35.92
C LEU A 203 -6.55 -5.03 -36.07
N ILE A 204 -5.72 -4.67 -35.09
CA ILE A 204 -4.30 -5.06 -35.07
C ILE A 204 -4.13 -6.57 -35.06
N HIS A 205 -4.88 -7.29 -34.22
CA HIS A 205 -4.76 -8.74 -34.10
C HIS A 205 -5.26 -9.50 -35.34
N MET A 206 -6.35 -9.01 -35.97
CA MET A 206 -6.98 -9.67 -37.11
C MET A 206 -6.31 -9.34 -38.45
N PHE A 207 -6.00 -8.06 -38.71
CA PHE A 207 -5.57 -7.62 -40.05
C PHE A 207 -4.08 -7.28 -40.15
N PHE A 208 -3.46 -6.81 -39.06
CA PHE A 208 -2.09 -6.27 -39.13
C PHE A 208 -1.02 -7.22 -38.57
N LEU A 209 -1.32 -8.12 -37.63
CA LEU A 209 -0.36 -9.14 -37.22
C LEU A 209 -0.29 -10.28 -38.24
N GLN A 210 0.92 -10.70 -38.56
CA GLN A 210 1.17 -11.92 -39.31
C GLN A 210 0.69 -13.13 -38.50
N ASP A 211 0.22 -14.16 -39.21
CA ASP A 211 -0.20 -15.40 -38.58
C ASP A 211 0.99 -16.14 -37.94
N LYS A 212 0.67 -17.09 -37.07
CA LYS A 212 1.66 -17.81 -36.29
C LYS A 212 2.61 -18.58 -37.22
N ASN A 213 3.91 -18.38 -37.04
CA ASN A 213 4.94 -19.12 -37.78
C ASN A 213 4.95 -20.61 -37.41
N SER A 214 4.60 -20.95 -36.16
CA SER A 214 4.44 -22.32 -35.68
C SER A 214 3.13 -22.48 -34.90
N PRO A 215 2.39 -23.58 -35.06
CA PRO A 215 1.16 -23.83 -34.30
C PRO A 215 1.39 -24.01 -32.79
N LEU A 216 2.64 -24.24 -32.34
CA LEU A 216 3.04 -24.33 -30.94
C LEU A 216 3.27 -22.98 -30.25
N ASP A 217 3.39 -21.88 -31.02
CA ASP A 217 3.60 -20.55 -30.44
C ASP A 217 2.31 -20.01 -29.81
N LYS A 218 2.40 -19.54 -28.56
CA LYS A 218 1.24 -18.97 -27.84
C LYS A 218 0.71 -17.72 -28.51
N ASP A 219 1.60 -16.83 -28.94
CA ASP A 219 1.28 -15.51 -29.46
C ASP A 219 1.64 -15.38 -30.95
N LYS A 220 0.91 -14.54 -31.67
CA LYS A 220 1.26 -14.18 -33.05
C LYS A 220 2.57 -13.36 -33.05
N PRO A 221 3.46 -13.53 -34.04
CA PRO A 221 4.70 -12.75 -34.14
C PRO A 221 4.41 -11.25 -34.35
N ILE A 222 5.33 -10.39 -33.92
CA ILE A 222 5.22 -8.91 -34.05
C ILE A 222 5.38 -8.44 -35.51
N ALA A 223 5.57 -9.36 -36.46
CA ALA A 223 5.69 -9.05 -37.87
C ALA A 223 4.36 -8.51 -38.43
N LEU A 224 4.46 -7.43 -39.21
CA LEU A 224 3.31 -6.73 -39.77
C LEU A 224 2.92 -7.33 -41.13
N ASN A 225 1.66 -7.70 -41.26
CA ASN A 225 1.02 -7.94 -42.55
C ASN A 225 0.48 -6.61 -43.12
N ASN A 226 0.61 -6.41 -44.43
CA ASN A 226 0.11 -5.24 -45.16
C ASN A 226 0.50 -3.87 -44.55
N ARG A 227 1.82 -3.61 -44.51
CA ARG A 227 2.43 -2.39 -43.93
C ARG A 227 1.84 -1.07 -44.48
N LYS A 228 1.38 -1.03 -45.73
CA LYS A 228 0.80 0.19 -46.33
C LYS A 228 -0.55 0.56 -45.68
N VAL A 229 -1.43 -0.42 -45.50
CA VAL A 229 -2.74 -0.18 -44.85
C VAL A 229 -2.56 0.18 -43.38
N PHE A 230 -1.58 -0.44 -42.71
CA PHE A 230 -1.24 -0.09 -41.33
C PHE A 230 -0.88 1.40 -41.19
N HIS A 231 -0.03 1.92 -42.08
CA HIS A 231 0.35 3.34 -42.04
C HIS A 231 -0.84 4.28 -42.27
N ASN A 232 -1.73 3.96 -43.21
CA ASN A 232 -2.94 4.76 -43.46
C ASN A 232 -3.88 4.74 -42.24
N VAL A 233 -4.16 3.56 -41.68
CA VAL A 233 -5.02 3.42 -40.49
C VAL A 233 -4.41 4.11 -39.27
N ASN A 234 -3.09 4.00 -39.08
CA ASN A 234 -2.39 4.71 -38.02
C ASN A 234 -2.48 6.24 -38.18
N TYR A 235 -2.40 6.75 -39.42
CA TYR A 235 -2.57 8.18 -39.70
C TYR A 235 -3.99 8.67 -39.34
N PHE A 236 -5.04 7.94 -39.74
CA PHE A 236 -6.43 8.30 -39.39
C PHE A 236 -6.68 8.22 -37.87
N LEU A 237 -6.13 7.22 -37.20
CA LEU A 237 -6.31 7.03 -35.75
C LEU A 237 -5.39 7.89 -34.89
N PHE A 238 -4.46 8.64 -35.50
CA PHE A 238 -3.48 9.45 -34.79
C PHE A 238 -4.15 10.42 -33.80
N PHE A 239 -5.16 11.17 -34.25
CA PHE A 239 -5.88 12.12 -33.40
C PHE A 239 -6.62 11.44 -32.22
N PHE A 240 -7.26 10.29 -32.47
CA PHE A 240 -7.89 9.51 -31.41
C PHE A 240 -6.87 9.00 -30.39
N ASN A 241 -5.69 8.56 -30.85
CA ASN A 241 -4.61 8.11 -29.98
C ASN A 241 -4.06 9.24 -29.10
N VAL A 242 -4.06 10.49 -29.57
CA VAL A 242 -3.70 11.66 -28.74
C VAL A 242 -4.70 11.84 -27.60
N ILE A 243 -6.01 11.77 -27.87
CA ILE A 243 -7.06 11.88 -26.84
C ILE A 243 -6.95 10.73 -25.83
N LEU A 244 -6.79 9.50 -26.30
CA LEU A 244 -6.58 8.33 -25.45
C LEU A 244 -5.30 8.44 -24.62
N GLY A 245 -4.24 8.99 -25.19
CA GLY A 245 -2.98 9.27 -24.50
C GLY A 245 -3.13 10.27 -23.36
N LEU A 246 -3.90 11.34 -23.58
CA LEU A 246 -4.21 12.35 -22.54
C LEU A 246 -4.99 11.72 -21.39
N MET A 247 -6.01 10.91 -21.69
CA MET A 247 -6.77 10.18 -20.67
C MET A 247 -5.90 9.17 -19.91
N SER A 248 -5.03 8.44 -20.61
CA SER A 248 -4.08 7.51 -19.99
C SER A 248 -3.08 8.22 -19.07
N CYS A 249 -2.64 9.43 -19.42
CA CYS A 249 -1.78 10.26 -18.58
C CYS A 249 -2.49 10.66 -17.28
N MET A 250 -3.74 11.13 -17.37
CA MET A 250 -4.53 11.48 -16.19
C MET A 250 -4.78 10.26 -15.30
N MET A 251 -5.15 9.12 -15.89
CA MET A 251 -5.33 7.86 -15.16
C MET A 251 -4.05 7.37 -14.50
N ARG A 252 -2.88 7.60 -15.11
CA ARG A 252 -1.58 7.30 -14.51
C ARG A 252 -1.37 8.12 -13.24
N LEU A 253 -1.66 9.42 -13.28
CA LEU A 253 -1.52 10.29 -12.11
C LEU A 253 -2.48 9.87 -10.99
N MET A 254 -3.76 9.67 -11.31
CA MET A 254 -4.76 9.23 -10.33
C MET A 254 -4.37 7.90 -9.65
N LYS A 255 -3.97 6.89 -10.44
CA LYS A 255 -3.54 5.59 -9.89
C LYS A 255 -2.29 5.72 -9.03
N SER A 256 -1.32 6.55 -9.45
CA SER A 256 -0.09 6.77 -8.68
C SER A 256 -0.38 7.44 -7.34
N THR A 257 -1.22 8.46 -7.33
CA THR A 257 -1.62 9.16 -6.09
C THR A 257 -2.42 8.23 -5.17
N ALA A 258 -3.37 7.48 -5.71
CA ALA A 258 -4.17 6.52 -4.92
C ALA A 258 -3.28 5.44 -4.27
N VAL A 259 -2.38 4.85 -5.03
CA VAL A 259 -1.42 3.85 -4.51
C VAL A 259 -0.45 4.49 -3.51
N GLY A 260 0.04 5.70 -3.78
CA GLY A 260 0.92 6.44 -2.88
C GLY A 260 0.27 6.73 -1.53
N LEU A 261 -0.98 7.22 -1.53
CA LEU A 261 -1.73 7.50 -0.31
C LEU A 261 -2.04 6.23 0.49
N MET A 262 -2.41 5.13 -0.18
CA MET A 262 -2.62 3.83 0.47
C MET A 262 -1.35 3.22 1.06
N LEU A 263 -0.18 3.49 0.47
CA LEU A 263 1.10 2.97 0.94
C LEU A 263 1.83 3.92 1.89
N LEU A 264 1.33 5.15 2.09
CA LEU A 264 2.03 6.18 2.86
C LEU A 264 2.33 5.77 4.30
N SER A 265 1.39 5.04 4.93
CA SER A 265 1.55 4.53 6.29
C SER A 265 2.56 3.38 6.40
N ARG A 266 3.02 2.80 5.28
CA ARG A 266 3.87 1.60 5.27
C ARG A 266 5.32 1.96 4.98
N ILE A 267 6.22 1.48 5.84
CA ILE A 267 7.67 1.70 5.71
C ILE A 267 8.33 0.54 4.93
N GLU A 268 7.70 -0.63 4.86
CA GLU A 268 8.31 -1.85 4.33
C GLU A 268 8.40 -1.90 2.81
N ARG A 269 7.73 -0.97 2.11
CA ARG A 269 7.77 -0.80 0.66
C ARG A 269 8.12 0.63 0.31
N ALA A 270 8.97 0.80 -0.70
CA ALA A 270 9.24 2.11 -1.26
C ALA A 270 7.98 2.69 -1.92
N ILE A 271 7.71 3.95 -1.63
CA ILE A 271 6.71 4.75 -2.37
C ILE A 271 7.30 5.21 -3.69
N MET A 272 8.62 5.41 -3.72
CA MET A 272 9.36 5.89 -4.89
C MET A 272 9.49 4.83 -5.99
N PRO A 273 9.52 5.24 -7.27
CA PRO A 273 9.72 4.32 -8.38
C PRO A 273 11.10 3.65 -8.33
N GLN A 274 11.19 2.50 -8.98
CA GLN A 274 12.42 1.72 -9.06
C GLN A 274 13.58 2.59 -9.60
N GLY A 275 14.69 2.64 -8.85
CA GLY A 275 15.85 3.48 -9.14
C GLY A 275 15.94 4.75 -8.29
N PHE A 276 14.83 5.23 -7.74
CA PHE A 276 14.76 6.37 -6.81
C PHE A 276 14.47 5.94 -5.36
N GLU A 277 14.48 4.63 -5.08
CA GLU A 277 14.19 4.03 -3.77
C GLU A 277 15.12 4.58 -2.66
N ASN A 278 16.34 4.99 -2.99
CA ASN A 278 17.29 5.57 -2.05
C ASN A 278 16.85 6.96 -1.50
N LEU A 279 15.93 7.64 -2.19
CA LEU A 279 15.37 8.90 -1.71
C LEU A 279 14.34 8.68 -0.60
N ASP A 280 13.76 7.48 -0.53
CA ASP A 280 12.84 7.09 0.52
C ASP A 280 13.62 6.69 1.78
N LYS A 281 13.88 7.67 2.65
CA LYS A 281 14.61 7.46 3.92
C LYS A 281 13.90 6.49 4.86
N SER A 282 12.57 6.43 4.80
CA SER A 282 11.77 5.53 5.63
C SER A 282 12.04 4.08 5.21
N TYR A 283 11.93 3.80 3.92
CA TYR A 283 12.25 2.49 3.36
C TYR A 283 13.72 2.11 3.56
N CYS A 284 14.66 3.06 3.44
CA CYS A 284 16.07 2.84 3.72
C CYS A 284 16.33 2.45 5.19
N THR A 285 15.55 3.00 6.13
CA THR A 285 15.63 2.66 7.56
C THR A 285 15.18 1.22 7.81
N TRP A 286 14.09 0.79 7.15
CA TRP A 286 13.65 -0.60 7.18
C TRP A 286 14.69 -1.57 6.58
N LEU A 287 15.23 -1.25 5.41
CA LEU A 287 16.29 -2.07 4.79
C LEU A 287 17.53 -2.16 5.68
N GLY A 288 17.96 -1.04 6.25
CA GLY A 288 19.10 -0.99 7.16
C GLY A 288 18.89 -1.88 8.39
N MET A 289 17.69 -1.84 8.99
CA MET A 289 17.32 -2.73 10.08
C MET A 289 17.39 -4.21 9.67
N ILE A 290 16.80 -4.60 8.53
CA ILE A 290 16.79 -5.99 8.08
C ILE A 290 18.21 -6.50 7.79
N VAL A 291 19.07 -5.67 7.20
CA VAL A 291 20.47 -6.01 6.96
C VAL A 291 21.22 -6.19 8.29
N ALA A 292 21.05 -5.29 9.24
CA ALA A 292 21.67 -5.41 10.56
C ALA A 292 21.19 -6.68 11.30
N ASP A 293 19.89 -6.94 11.31
CA ASP A 293 19.32 -8.17 11.91
C ASP A 293 19.83 -9.43 11.20
N HIS A 294 19.99 -9.40 9.87
CA HIS A 294 20.54 -10.53 9.12
C HIS A 294 21.98 -10.85 9.57
N HIS A 295 22.82 -9.83 9.78
CA HIS A 295 24.20 -10.03 10.19
C HIS A 295 24.32 -10.50 11.65
N HIS A 296 23.48 -10.01 12.56
CA HIS A 296 23.57 -10.37 13.99
C HIS A 296 22.76 -11.61 14.37
N SER A 297 21.71 -11.95 13.64
CA SER A 297 20.74 -12.98 14.01
C SER A 297 20.62 -14.10 12.97
N ASN A 298 21.69 -14.36 12.20
CA ASN A 298 21.70 -15.49 11.27
C ASN A 298 21.69 -16.82 12.06
N PRO A 299 20.63 -17.65 11.95
CA PRO A 299 20.51 -18.87 12.74
C PRO A 299 21.59 -19.91 12.43
N VAL A 300 22.08 -19.95 11.18
CA VAL A 300 23.15 -20.88 10.78
C VAL A 300 24.46 -20.51 11.47
N LEU A 301 24.79 -19.21 11.48
CA LEU A 301 25.98 -18.70 12.14
C LEU A 301 25.90 -18.89 13.67
N LEU A 302 24.76 -18.58 14.27
CA LEU A 302 24.55 -18.75 15.72
C LEU A 302 24.64 -20.22 16.13
N CYS A 303 24.04 -21.13 15.35
CA CYS A 303 24.13 -22.57 15.59
C CYS A 303 25.58 -23.06 15.48
N PHE A 304 26.31 -22.62 14.45
CA PHE A 304 27.73 -22.96 14.29
C PHE A 304 28.58 -22.49 15.48
N CYS A 305 28.42 -21.24 15.92
CA CYS A 305 29.13 -20.72 17.09
C CYS A 305 28.76 -21.47 18.38
N HIS A 306 27.48 -21.84 18.56
CA HIS A 306 27.04 -22.61 19.71
C HIS A 306 27.66 -24.00 19.74
N LEU A 307 27.67 -24.71 18.60
CA LEU A 307 28.31 -26.02 18.48
C LEU A 307 29.81 -25.93 18.77
N LEU A 308 30.50 -24.94 18.20
CA LEU A 308 31.94 -24.75 18.41
C LEU A 308 32.27 -24.43 19.88
N HIS A 309 31.47 -23.60 20.53
CA HIS A 309 31.60 -23.28 21.94
C HIS A 309 31.36 -24.51 22.83
N GLU A 310 30.32 -25.29 22.54
CA GLU A 310 30.00 -26.53 23.26
C GLU A 310 31.11 -27.58 23.11
N HIS A 311 31.64 -27.78 21.91
CA HIS A 311 32.77 -28.68 21.67
C HIS A 311 34.03 -28.23 22.42
N THR A 312 34.33 -26.94 22.41
CA THR A 312 35.49 -26.38 23.13
C THR A 312 35.34 -26.57 24.64
N LEU A 313 34.17 -26.30 25.20
CA LEU A 313 33.89 -26.50 26.62
C LEU A 313 34.01 -27.98 27.03
N ARG A 314 33.45 -28.90 26.23
CA ARG A 314 33.57 -30.35 26.50
C ARG A 314 35.03 -30.80 26.48
N LYS A 315 35.85 -30.29 25.55
CA LYS A 315 37.28 -30.61 25.47
C LYS A 315 38.06 -30.11 26.69
N VAL A 316 37.71 -28.95 27.23
CA VAL A 316 38.29 -28.42 28.48
C VAL A 316 37.87 -29.27 29.68
N GLN A 317 36.60 -29.69 29.76
CA GLN A 317 36.08 -30.51 30.86
C GLN A 317 36.62 -31.94 30.88
N THR A 318 36.94 -32.52 29.72
CA THR A 318 37.49 -33.88 29.60
C THR A 318 39.00 -33.96 29.83
N GLY A 319 39.68 -32.83 30.10
CA GLY A 319 41.11 -32.84 30.45
C GLY A 319 42.07 -33.18 29.30
N GLU A 320 41.58 -33.27 28.06
CA GLU A 320 42.43 -33.55 26.90
C GLU A 320 43.32 -32.36 26.47
N GLY A 321 43.22 -31.22 27.16
CA GLY A 321 44.05 -30.03 26.93
C GLY A 321 45.42 -30.05 27.60
N THR A 322 45.68 -30.92 28.58
CA THR A 322 46.95 -30.98 29.31
C THR A 322 48.00 -31.93 28.71
N PHE A 323 47.69 -32.63 27.62
CA PHE A 323 48.59 -33.64 27.03
C PHE A 323 49.40 -33.16 25.80
N LEU A 324 49.36 -31.87 25.44
CA LEU A 324 50.12 -31.33 24.30
C LEU A 324 51.39 -30.54 24.70
N HIS A 325 51.76 -30.53 25.98
CA HIS A 325 53.04 -30.03 26.46
C HIS A 325 53.69 -31.05 27.41
N SER A 326 54.28 -32.10 26.85
CA SER A 326 55.29 -32.94 27.51
C SER A 326 56.23 -33.49 26.47
#